data_AF-A0A356KHH2-F1
#
_entry.id   AF-A0A356KHH2-F1
#
_cell.length_a   1.000
_cell.length_b   1.000
_cell.length_c   1.000
_cell.angle_alpha   90.00
_cell.angle_beta   90.00
_cell.angle_gamma   90.00
#
_symmetry.space_group_name_H-M   'P 1'
#
loop_
_entity.id
_entity.type
_entity.pdbx_description
1 polymer ?
#
loop_
_entity_poly.entity_id
_entity_poly.type
_entity_poly.pdbx_seq_one_letter_code
_entity_poly.pdbx_strand_id
1 'polypeptide(L)'
;MPRRFPQLMFTDGVRRAQERNGSRQSAARMEVQERDDWTLGSAEREFIASRDSFYLATVNEEGWPYVQFRGGPAGFLRVLDERTLAYADFRGNRQLISTGNLGSSGKAALILLDYPTRTRLKVLARAVVVPAEEEPQLIAALEDPSYRARVERAVVLRVEAFDWNCP
;
A
#
# COMPACT_ATOMS: atom_id res chain seq x y z
N MET A 1 -5.73 13.50 -8.34
CA MET A 1 -5.56 12.05 -8.10
C MET A 1 -5.05 11.43 -9.39
N PRO A 2 -4.09 10.49 -9.39
CA PRO A 2 -3.69 9.80 -10.61
C PRO A 2 -4.87 9.03 -11.23
N ARG A 3 -4.99 9.07 -12.56
CA ARG A 3 -6.09 8.44 -13.33
C ARG A 3 -6.19 6.92 -13.13
N ARG A 4 -5.08 6.26 -12.79
CA ARG A 4 -5.01 4.80 -12.68
C ARG A 4 -5.83 4.21 -11.53
N PHE A 5 -5.96 4.93 -10.41
CA PHE A 5 -6.73 4.44 -9.26
C PHE A 5 -8.23 4.27 -9.57
N PRO A 6 -8.95 5.28 -10.09
CA PRO A 6 -10.36 5.09 -10.45
C PRO A 6 -10.54 4.07 -11.59
N GLN A 7 -9.59 3.95 -12.54
CA GLN A 7 -9.64 2.90 -13.57
C GLN A 7 -9.66 1.48 -12.97
N LEU A 8 -8.85 1.24 -11.93
CA LEU A 8 -8.81 -0.05 -11.24
C LEU A 8 -10.02 -0.26 -10.32
N MET A 9 -10.48 0.80 -9.64
CA MET A 9 -11.48 0.68 -8.57
C MET A 9 -12.93 0.87 -9.04
N PHE A 10 -13.17 1.61 -10.13
CA PHE A 10 -14.54 1.83 -10.64
C PHE A 10 -14.95 0.67 -11.54
N THR A 11 -15.04 -0.53 -10.95
CA THR A 11 -15.57 -1.72 -11.62
C THR A 11 -17.01 -1.52 -12.07
N ASP A 12 -17.54 -2.42 -12.89
CA ASP A 12 -18.93 -2.31 -13.35
C ASP A 12 -19.95 -2.32 -12.19
N GLY A 13 -19.64 -3.06 -11.12
CA GLY A 13 -20.44 -3.02 -9.88
C GLY A 13 -20.44 -1.63 -9.24
N VAL A 14 -19.28 -0.98 -9.18
CA VAL A 14 -19.14 0.37 -8.65
C VAL A 14 -19.83 1.39 -9.56
N ARG A 15 -19.69 1.29 -10.89
CA ARG A 15 -20.37 2.19 -11.84
C ARG A 15 -21.89 2.08 -11.73
N ARG A 16 -22.44 0.86 -11.66
CA ARG A 16 -23.88 0.64 -11.41
C ARG A 16 -24.33 1.24 -10.08
N ALA A 17 -23.51 1.11 -9.03
CA ALA A 17 -23.82 1.75 -7.74
C ALA A 17 -23.80 3.28 -7.84
N GLN A 18 -22.83 3.86 -8.56
CA GLN A 18 -22.75 5.30 -8.80
C GLN A 18 -23.97 5.83 -9.58
N GLU A 19 -24.44 5.09 -10.59
CA GLU A 19 -25.64 5.43 -11.37
C GLU A 19 -26.89 5.42 -10.48
N ARG A 20 -27.08 4.34 -9.72
CA ARG A 20 -28.22 4.19 -8.79
C ARG A 20 -28.28 5.29 -7.74
N ASN A 21 -27.14 5.86 -7.37
CA ASN A 21 -27.02 6.90 -6.34
C ASN A 21 -26.73 8.29 -6.92
N GLY A 22 -26.86 8.49 -8.25
CA GLY A 22 -26.74 9.81 -8.88
C GLY A 22 -25.33 10.43 -8.89
N SER A 23 -24.27 9.66 -8.56
CA SER A 23 -22.89 10.16 -8.50
C SER A 23 -22.04 9.82 -9.72
N ARG A 24 -22.60 9.14 -10.73
CA ARG A 24 -21.84 8.67 -11.89
C ARG A 24 -21.17 9.80 -12.67
N GLN A 25 -21.85 10.93 -12.86
CA GLN A 25 -21.29 12.05 -13.62
C GLN A 25 -20.07 12.67 -12.92
N SER A 26 -20.10 12.84 -11.60
CA SER A 26 -18.96 13.39 -10.86
C SER A 26 -17.82 12.38 -10.77
N ALA A 27 -18.12 11.09 -10.55
CA ALA A 27 -17.13 10.03 -10.53
C ALA A 27 -16.44 9.84 -11.88
N ALA A 28 -17.17 9.91 -13.00
CA ALA A 28 -16.60 9.77 -14.34
C ALA A 28 -15.51 10.83 -14.64
N ARG A 29 -15.62 12.04 -14.06
CA ARG A 29 -14.59 13.08 -14.17
C ARG A 29 -13.24 12.65 -13.59
N MET A 30 -13.23 11.73 -12.62
CA MET A 30 -11.99 11.18 -12.04
C MET A 30 -11.31 10.18 -13.00
N GLU A 31 -12.07 9.48 -13.85
CA GLU A 31 -11.55 8.51 -14.83
C GLU A 31 -10.93 9.20 -16.08
N VAL A 32 -11.24 10.47 -16.32
CA VAL A 32 -10.76 11.27 -17.47
C VAL A 32 -9.73 12.34 -17.08
N GLN A 33 -9.23 12.35 -15.84
CA GLN A 33 -8.12 13.25 -15.47
C GLN A 33 -6.88 12.91 -16.29
N GLU A 34 -6.18 13.94 -16.78
CA GLU A 34 -4.97 13.80 -17.62
C GLU A 34 -3.70 13.44 -16.83
N ARG A 35 -3.78 13.37 -15.49
CA ARG A 35 -2.64 12.93 -14.66
C ARG A 35 -2.48 11.41 -14.79
N ASP A 36 -1.82 11.00 -15.86
CA ASP A 36 -1.38 9.61 -16.12
C ASP A 36 -0.09 9.25 -15.38
N ASP A 37 0.48 10.17 -14.58
CA ASP A 37 1.61 9.85 -13.73
C ASP A 37 1.14 9.39 -12.33
N TRP A 38 1.28 8.08 -12.08
CA TRP A 38 1.10 7.44 -10.76
C TRP A 38 2.44 7.04 -10.12
N THR A 39 3.53 7.74 -10.45
CA THR A 39 4.77 7.68 -9.69
C THR A 39 4.63 8.37 -8.33
N LEU A 40 5.38 7.89 -7.36
CA LEU A 40 5.52 8.45 -6.03
C LEU A 40 6.37 9.72 -6.12
N GLY A 41 5.70 10.87 -6.16
CA GLY A 41 6.32 12.19 -6.18
C GLY A 41 6.82 12.61 -4.80
N SER A 42 7.28 13.86 -4.68
CA SER A 42 7.78 14.42 -3.42
C SER A 42 6.75 14.33 -2.29
N ALA A 43 5.49 14.70 -2.57
CA ALA A 43 4.42 14.67 -1.58
C ALA A 43 4.16 13.26 -1.03
N GLU A 44 4.09 12.24 -1.90
CA GLU A 44 3.92 10.86 -1.47
C GLU A 44 5.12 10.37 -0.65
N ARG A 45 6.35 10.66 -1.11
CA ARG A 45 7.58 10.26 -0.43
C ARG A 45 7.71 10.89 0.95
N GLU A 46 7.48 12.18 1.07
CA GLU A 46 7.53 12.92 2.34
C GLU A 46 6.49 12.39 3.32
N PHE A 47 5.26 12.18 2.86
CA PHE A 47 4.20 11.65 3.69
C PHE A 47 4.51 10.25 4.18
N ILE A 48 4.88 9.33 3.28
CA ILE A 48 5.25 7.95 3.63
C ILE A 48 6.42 7.94 4.63
N ALA A 49 7.46 8.74 4.38
CA ALA A 49 8.62 8.85 5.26
C ALA A 49 8.27 9.36 6.66
N SER A 50 7.21 10.16 6.79
CA SER A 50 6.75 10.67 8.09
C SER A 50 5.86 9.69 8.87
N ARG A 51 5.40 8.59 8.26
CA ARG A 51 4.51 7.62 8.94
C ARG A 51 5.29 6.59 9.74
N ASP A 52 4.82 6.33 10.95
CA ASP A 52 5.25 5.23 11.82
C ASP A 52 4.33 4.00 11.72
N SER A 53 3.26 4.10 10.94
CA SER A 53 2.25 3.07 10.84
C SER A 53 1.44 3.13 9.55
N PHE A 54 0.87 1.97 9.18
CA PHE A 54 -0.14 1.85 8.13
C PHE A 54 -1.01 0.60 8.37
N TYR A 55 -2.15 0.53 7.69
CA TYR A 55 -2.96 -0.68 7.63
C TYR A 55 -2.76 -1.37 6.29
N LEU A 56 -2.51 -2.68 6.33
CA LEU A 56 -2.35 -3.53 5.16
C LEU A 56 -3.59 -4.41 5.01
N ALA A 57 -4.23 -4.30 3.85
CA ALA A 57 -5.25 -5.23 3.39
C ALA A 57 -4.63 -6.24 2.42
N THR A 58 -4.96 -7.51 2.60
CA THR A 58 -4.62 -8.64 1.72
C THR A 58 -5.88 -9.47 1.50
N VAL A 59 -5.85 -10.39 0.53
CA VAL A 59 -6.96 -11.30 0.25
C VAL A 59 -6.43 -12.73 0.17
N ASN A 60 -7.10 -13.67 0.84
CA ASN A 60 -6.71 -15.08 0.79
C ASN A 60 -7.21 -15.76 -0.49
N GLU A 61 -6.90 -17.05 -0.64
CA GLU A 61 -7.24 -17.86 -1.81
C GLU A 61 -8.77 -18.00 -2.00
N GLU A 62 -9.52 -17.99 -0.90
CA GLU A 62 -10.98 -18.07 -0.89
C GLU A 62 -11.67 -16.71 -1.11
N GLY A 63 -10.90 -15.62 -1.30
CA GLY A 63 -11.44 -14.29 -1.56
C GLY A 63 -11.85 -13.50 -0.31
N TRP A 64 -11.56 -13.98 0.90
CA TRP A 64 -11.79 -13.24 2.13
C TRP A 64 -10.75 -12.12 2.31
N PRO A 65 -11.19 -10.87 2.53
CA PRO A 65 -10.27 -9.78 2.84
C PRO A 65 -9.78 -9.90 4.29
N TYR A 66 -8.52 -9.56 4.50
CA TYR A 66 -7.88 -9.50 5.81
C TYR A 66 -7.13 -8.19 5.97
N VAL A 67 -7.32 -7.51 7.11
CA VAL A 67 -6.67 -6.23 7.41
C VAL A 67 -5.81 -6.38 8.66
N GLN A 68 -4.57 -5.86 8.59
CA GLN A 68 -3.61 -5.91 9.68
C GLN A 68 -2.92 -4.55 9.83
N PHE A 69 -2.79 -4.09 11.08
CA PHE A 69 -1.93 -2.95 11.42
C PHE A 69 -0.45 -3.34 11.31
N ARG A 70 0.34 -2.47 10.67
CA ARG A 70 1.81 -2.55 10.60
C ARG A 70 2.38 -1.27 11.20
N GLY A 71 3.28 -1.40 12.16
CA GLY A 71 3.92 -0.27 12.83
C GLY A 71 5.42 -0.49 12.97
N GLY A 72 6.15 0.62 13.02
CA GLY A 72 7.61 0.67 13.16
C GLY A 72 8.08 2.10 13.40
N PRO A 73 9.41 2.35 13.36
CA PRO A 73 9.94 3.71 13.38
C PRO A 73 9.38 4.57 12.24
N ALA A 74 9.39 5.89 12.40
CA ALA A 74 8.97 6.78 11.32
C ALA A 74 9.74 6.48 10.02
N GLY A 75 8.99 6.30 8.93
CA GLY A 75 9.51 5.98 7.61
C GLY A 75 9.87 4.52 7.40
N PHE A 76 9.57 3.60 8.32
CA PHE A 76 9.91 2.17 8.17
C PHE A 76 9.37 1.54 6.87
N LEU A 77 8.28 2.08 6.32
CA LEU A 77 7.89 1.86 4.93
C LEU A 77 8.78 2.73 4.03
N ARG A 78 9.80 2.13 3.43
CA ARG A 78 10.75 2.82 2.56
C ARG A 78 10.19 2.94 1.13
N VAL A 79 10.46 4.08 0.50
CA VAL A 79 10.26 4.26 -0.95
C VAL A 79 11.59 3.92 -1.64
N LEU A 80 11.64 2.79 -2.35
CA LEU A 80 12.86 2.34 -3.02
C LEU A 80 13.07 3.03 -4.38
N ASP A 81 11.97 3.24 -5.11
CA ASP A 81 11.97 3.94 -6.39
C ASP A 81 10.63 4.63 -6.63
N GLU A 82 10.43 5.21 -7.82
CA GLU A 82 9.21 5.91 -8.22
C GLU A 82 7.91 5.10 -8.09
N ARG A 83 7.97 3.78 -7.98
CA ARG A 83 6.80 2.90 -7.93
C ARG A 83 7.01 1.68 -7.04
N THR A 84 8.02 1.68 -6.18
CA THR A 84 8.32 0.54 -5.30
C THR A 84 8.44 1.01 -3.86
N LEU A 85 7.65 0.39 -2.99
CA LEU A 85 7.75 0.51 -1.54
C LEU A 85 8.30 -0.80 -0.98
N ALA A 86 8.91 -0.75 0.19
CA ALA A 86 9.26 -1.96 0.92
C ALA A 86 9.30 -1.71 2.43
N TYR A 87 9.02 -2.74 3.22
CA TYR A 87 9.19 -2.71 4.66
C TYR A 87 9.74 -4.03 5.19
N ALA A 88 10.49 -3.96 6.28
CA ALA A 88 10.97 -5.14 6.99
C ALA A 88 9.83 -5.79 7.79
N ASP A 89 9.67 -7.11 7.65
CA ASP A 89 8.75 -7.92 8.44
C ASP A 89 9.53 -8.75 9.45
N PHE A 90 9.21 -8.55 10.72
CA PHE A 90 9.92 -9.11 11.85
C PHE A 90 9.25 -10.38 12.34
N ARG A 91 9.94 -11.12 13.21
CA ARG A 91 9.38 -12.27 13.91
C ARG A 91 8.23 -11.84 14.83
N GLY A 92 7.00 -11.96 14.35
CA GLY A 92 5.78 -11.68 15.11
C GLY A 92 5.16 -12.93 15.77
N ASN A 93 3.83 -12.92 15.91
CA ASN A 93 3.02 -14.01 16.48
C ASN A 93 2.93 -15.28 15.58
N ARG A 94 3.59 -15.28 14.41
CA ARG A 94 3.66 -16.37 13.45
C ARG A 94 2.31 -16.83 12.86
N GLN A 95 1.26 -16.00 12.90
CA GLN A 95 0.01 -16.32 12.18
C GLN A 95 0.19 -16.33 10.66
N LEU A 96 1.14 -15.54 10.13
CA LEU A 96 1.54 -15.51 8.72
C LEU A 96 0.40 -15.29 7.70
N ILE A 97 -0.76 -14.77 8.14
CA ILE A 97 -1.94 -14.61 7.28
C ILE A 97 -1.63 -13.70 6.08
N SER A 98 -1.10 -12.49 6.30
CA SER A 98 -0.72 -11.62 5.18
C SER A 98 0.34 -12.27 4.29
N THR A 99 1.33 -12.96 4.88
CA THR A 99 2.39 -13.63 4.13
C THR A 99 1.82 -14.70 3.20
N GLY A 100 0.92 -15.55 3.70
CA GLY A 100 0.23 -16.57 2.89
C GLY A 100 -0.65 -15.95 1.81
N ASN A 101 -1.48 -14.96 2.18
CA ASN A 101 -2.34 -14.24 1.24
C ASN A 101 -1.57 -13.57 0.09
N LEU A 102 -0.38 -13.03 0.38
CA LEU A 102 0.49 -12.44 -0.63
C LEU A 102 1.10 -13.50 -1.54
N GLY A 103 1.44 -14.68 -1.02
CA GLY A 103 1.93 -15.79 -1.83
C GLY A 103 0.93 -16.28 -2.88
N SER A 104 -0.38 -16.15 -2.62
CA SER A 104 -1.42 -16.62 -3.53
C SER A 104 -1.98 -15.53 -4.45
N SER A 105 -2.35 -14.38 -3.91
CA SER A 105 -2.99 -13.31 -4.68
C SER A 105 -1.98 -12.30 -5.22
N GLY A 106 -0.91 -12.04 -4.46
CA GLY A 106 -0.01 -10.92 -4.65
C GLY A 106 -0.66 -9.55 -4.53
N LYS A 107 -1.98 -9.44 -4.31
CA LYS A 107 -2.69 -8.15 -4.21
C LYS A 107 -2.66 -7.61 -2.79
N ALA A 108 -2.28 -6.34 -2.66
CA ALA A 108 -2.32 -5.60 -1.41
C ALA A 108 -2.97 -4.23 -1.61
N ALA A 109 -3.62 -3.75 -0.55
CA ALA A 109 -3.98 -2.35 -0.42
C ALA A 109 -3.46 -1.80 0.91
N LEU A 110 -2.97 -0.57 0.90
CA LEU A 110 -2.47 0.11 2.09
C LEU A 110 -3.30 1.36 2.30
N ILE A 111 -3.53 1.69 3.57
CA ILE A 111 -3.96 3.02 3.96
C ILE A 111 -3.02 3.58 5.03
N LEU A 112 -2.43 4.71 4.69
CA LEU A 112 -1.56 5.51 5.54
C LEU A 112 -2.33 6.71 6.04
N LEU A 113 -2.26 6.99 7.34
CA LEU A 113 -3.11 7.97 8.00
C LEU A 113 -2.29 9.04 8.71
N ASP A 114 -2.82 10.26 8.66
CA ASP A 114 -2.50 11.36 9.55
C ASP A 114 -3.75 11.71 10.32
N TYR A 115 -3.83 11.34 11.59
CA TYR A 115 -5.01 11.67 12.37
C TYR A 115 -5.14 13.18 12.63
N PRO A 116 -4.08 13.91 13.05
CA PRO A 116 -4.15 15.36 13.24
C PRO A 116 -4.59 16.15 12.00
N THR A 117 -3.93 15.95 10.85
CA THR A 117 -4.27 16.69 9.62
C THR A 117 -5.42 16.04 8.85
N ARG A 118 -5.90 14.90 9.35
CA ARG A 118 -6.86 14.01 8.71
C ARG A 118 -6.35 13.45 7.39
N THR A 119 -5.13 13.71 6.93
CA THR A 119 -4.67 13.28 5.61
C THR A 119 -4.64 11.76 5.47
N ARG A 120 -5.06 11.22 4.30
CA ARG A 120 -5.03 9.78 4.02
C ARG A 120 -4.45 9.51 2.63
N LEU A 121 -3.48 8.60 2.57
CA LEU A 121 -2.95 8.06 1.32
C LEU A 121 -3.36 6.58 1.21
N LYS A 122 -4.13 6.25 0.17
CA LYS A 122 -4.46 4.86 -0.20
C LYS A 122 -3.52 4.42 -1.30
N VAL A 123 -2.96 3.21 -1.18
CA VAL A 123 -2.08 2.62 -2.19
C VAL A 123 -2.60 1.25 -2.57
N LEU A 124 -2.70 0.97 -3.87
CA LEU A 124 -2.90 -0.37 -4.42
C LEU A 124 -1.56 -0.87 -4.91
N ALA A 125 -1.21 -2.11 -4.58
CA ALA A 125 0.07 -2.68 -4.96
C ALA A 125 -0.02 -4.18 -5.27
N ARG A 126 0.96 -4.63 -6.05
CA ARG A 126 1.36 -6.04 -6.05
C ARG A 126 2.49 -6.22 -5.07
N ALA A 127 2.35 -7.13 -4.12
CA ALA A 127 3.35 -7.36 -3.10
C ALA A 127 3.91 -8.78 -3.19
N VAL A 128 5.22 -8.87 -2.97
CA VAL A 128 5.97 -10.12 -2.87
C VAL A 128 6.69 -10.17 -1.53
N VAL A 129 6.82 -11.37 -1.01
CA VAL A 129 7.56 -11.64 0.23
C VAL A 129 8.93 -12.16 -0.18
N VAL A 130 9.97 -11.53 0.34
CA VAL A 130 11.37 -11.85 0.05
C VAL A 130 12.04 -12.31 1.34
N PRO A 131 12.44 -13.59 1.47
CA PRO A 131 13.20 -14.07 2.62
C PRO A 131 14.49 -13.28 2.82
N ALA A 132 14.88 -13.06 4.08
CA ALA A 132 16.02 -12.20 4.39
C ALA A 132 17.35 -12.73 3.81
N GLU A 133 17.47 -14.05 3.74
CA GLU A 133 18.61 -14.77 3.19
C GLU A 133 18.76 -14.66 1.67
N GLU A 134 17.69 -14.36 0.93
CA GLU A 134 17.71 -14.28 -0.53
C GLU A 134 18.20 -12.92 -1.04
N GLU A 135 17.88 -11.83 -0.32
CA GLU A 135 18.22 -10.46 -0.72
C GLU A 135 18.82 -9.65 0.46
N PRO A 136 20.04 -9.97 0.94
CA PRO A 136 20.63 -9.31 2.11
C PRO A 136 20.79 -7.79 1.95
N GLN A 137 21.00 -7.31 0.72
CA GLN A 137 21.14 -5.87 0.43
C GLN A 137 19.81 -5.12 0.63
N LEU A 138 18.70 -5.73 0.22
CA LEU A 138 17.36 -5.18 0.47
C LEU A 138 17.09 -5.12 1.97
N ILE A 139 17.43 -6.16 2.71
CA ILE A 139 17.26 -6.20 4.16
C ILE A 139 18.08 -5.09 4.82
N ALA A 140 19.35 -4.92 4.46
CA ALA A 140 20.19 -3.85 4.98
C ALA A 140 19.61 -2.45 4.69
N ALA A 141 18.95 -2.24 3.55
CA ALA A 141 18.29 -0.97 3.22
C ALA A 141 17.00 -0.71 4.03
N LEU A 142 16.39 -1.77 4.57
CA LEU A 142 15.16 -1.70 5.38
C LEU A 142 15.44 -1.73 6.88
N GLU A 143 16.63 -2.15 7.29
CA GLU A 143 17.04 -2.18 8.69
C GLU A 143 17.11 -0.77 9.28
N ASP A 144 16.69 -0.67 10.54
CA ASP A 144 16.89 0.51 11.37
C ASP A 144 17.79 0.10 12.54
N PRO A 145 19.02 0.62 12.65
CA PRO A 145 19.95 0.26 13.71
C PRO A 145 19.42 0.54 15.13
N SER A 146 18.45 1.46 15.26
CA SER A 146 17.79 1.77 16.52
C SER A 146 16.69 0.76 16.90
N TYR A 147 16.23 -0.05 15.94
CA TYR A 147 15.15 -1.02 16.11
C TYR A 147 15.68 -2.45 16.17
N ARG A 148 15.86 -2.98 17.39
CA ARG A 148 16.53 -4.27 17.66
C ARG A 148 15.75 -5.54 17.29
N ALA A 149 14.76 -5.45 16.41
CA ALA A 149 14.00 -6.62 15.98
C ALA A 149 14.71 -7.34 14.82
N ARG A 150 14.82 -8.67 14.89
CA ARG A 150 15.39 -9.46 13.80
C ARG A 150 14.43 -9.46 12.61
N VAL A 151 14.89 -8.95 11.47
CA VAL A 151 14.19 -9.03 10.19
C VAL A 151 14.15 -10.50 9.74
N GLU A 152 12.97 -11.04 9.47
CA GLU A 152 12.83 -12.39 8.91
C GLU A 152 12.61 -12.36 7.40
N ARG A 153 12.02 -11.28 6.88
CA ARG A 153 11.71 -11.12 5.47
C ARG A 153 11.48 -9.65 5.14
N ALA A 154 11.61 -9.28 3.88
CA ALA A 154 11.11 -8.03 3.35
C ALA A 154 9.76 -8.26 2.66
N VAL A 155 8.88 -7.25 2.70
CA VAL A 155 7.71 -7.20 1.82
C VAL A 155 7.94 -6.07 0.84
N VAL A 156 8.04 -6.41 -0.45
CA VAL A 156 8.24 -5.45 -1.54
C VAL A 156 6.92 -5.22 -2.23
N LEU A 157 6.51 -3.96 -2.38
CA LEU A 157 5.23 -3.56 -2.93
C LEU A 157 5.44 -2.72 -4.19
N ARG A 158 5.08 -3.28 -5.34
CA ARG A 158 5.01 -2.56 -6.60
C ARG A 158 3.69 -1.80 -6.68
N VAL A 159 3.77 -0.48 -6.65
CA VAL A 159 2.61 0.42 -6.69
C VAL A 159 1.91 0.31 -8.05
N GLU A 160 0.63 -0.05 -8.00
CA GLU A 160 -0.27 -0.10 -9.13
C GLU A 160 -1.05 1.21 -9.27
N ALA A 161 -1.46 1.81 -8.16
CA ALA A 161 -2.08 3.13 -8.12
C ALA A 161 -2.09 3.68 -6.69
N PHE A 162 -2.32 4.98 -6.55
CA PHE A 162 -2.60 5.58 -5.25
C PHE A 162 -3.64 6.69 -5.36
N ASP A 163 -4.18 7.07 -4.22
CA ASP A 163 -5.15 8.15 -4.10
C ASP A 163 -5.03 8.87 -2.76
N TRP A 164 -5.13 10.19 -2.84
CA TRP A 164 -5.24 11.06 -1.68
C TRP A 164 -6.69 11.38 -1.42
N ASN A 165 -7.19 11.00 -0.25
CA ASN A 165 -8.42 11.62 0.25
C ASN A 165 -8.02 12.93 0.92
N CYS A 166 -8.03 14.03 0.16
CA CYS A 166 -7.99 15.38 0.75
C CYS A 166 -9.24 15.58 1.65
N PRO A 167 -9.09 16.24 2.81
CA PRO A 167 -10.17 16.46 3.77
C PRO A 167 -11.35 17.26 3.21
#